data_AF-A0A2E3XKP5-F1
#
_entry.id   AF-A0A2E3XKP5-F1
#
_cell.length_a   1.000
_cell.length_b   1.000
_cell.length_c   1.000
_cell.angle_alpha   90.00
_cell.angle_beta   90.00
_cell.angle_gamma   90.00
#
_symmetry.space_group_name_H-M   'P 1'
#
loop_
_entity.id
_entity.type
_entity.pdbx_description
1 polymer ?
#
loop_
_entity_poly.entity_id
_entity_poly.type
_entity_poly.pdbx_seq_one_letter_code
_entity_poly.pdbx_strand_id
1 'polypeptide(L)'
;DGKLEYDYQLWIDSDIVFDTNKFWQLCDMAIPTEAVTEDGSIDDTKTKKIVSGWYCTEDGKTTSVAHWLDEDDFRKNGGVMNHETIESISKRKKPFTVDYAGFGWLMIEKGVFEDENMKYPWFAPKMQVFESGSVQDMCGEDVSFCLDAMDAGFEIWCDPRIRVGHEKNRII
;
A
#
# COMPACT_ATOMS: atom_id res chain seq x y z
N ASP A 1 -20.19 14.27 2.87
CA ASP A 1 -20.87 14.82 1.68
C ASP A 1 -19.89 15.16 0.53
N GLY A 2 -18.71 14.54 0.47
CA GLY A 2 -17.81 14.61 -0.69
C GLY A 2 -17.22 15.98 -1.02
N LYS A 3 -17.30 16.95 -0.09
CA LYS A 3 -16.87 18.35 -0.29
C LYS A 3 -15.42 18.62 0.09
N LEU A 4 -14.62 17.59 0.32
CA LEU A 4 -13.22 17.78 0.70
C LEU A 4 -12.45 18.13 -0.57
N GLU A 5 -11.88 19.33 -0.61
CA GLU A 5 -10.86 19.68 -1.62
C GLU A 5 -9.52 19.11 -1.13
N TYR A 6 -8.91 18.25 -1.94
CA TYR A 6 -7.64 17.61 -1.65
C TYR A 6 -6.95 17.22 -2.96
N ASP A 7 -5.62 17.10 -2.93
CA ASP A 7 -4.84 16.50 -4.02
C ASP A 7 -4.45 15.07 -3.67
N TYR A 8 -4.11 14.83 -2.39
CA TYR A 8 -3.73 13.54 -1.84
C TYR A 8 -4.33 13.35 -0.45
N GLN A 9 -4.63 12.11 -0.09
CA GLN A 9 -4.96 11.69 1.27
C GLN A 9 -3.84 10.79 1.81
N LEU A 10 -3.18 11.21 2.88
CA LEU A 10 -2.26 10.36 3.64
C LEU A 10 -3.03 9.66 4.76
N TRP A 11 -3.12 8.35 4.68
CA TRP A 11 -3.58 7.46 5.73
C TRP A 11 -2.39 7.10 6.62
N ILE A 12 -2.59 7.27 7.92
CA ILE A 12 -1.56 7.08 8.94
C ILE A 12 -2.20 6.58 10.23
N ASP A 13 -1.61 5.54 10.82
CA ASP A 13 -2.02 5.09 12.15
C ASP A 13 -1.54 6.06 13.22
N SER A 14 -2.32 6.24 14.29
CA SER A 14 -1.98 7.18 15.37
C SER A 14 -0.73 6.81 16.16
N ASP A 15 -0.22 5.59 15.99
CA ASP A 15 0.97 5.01 16.63
C ASP A 15 2.18 4.92 15.67
N ILE A 16 2.15 5.64 14.54
CA ILE A 16 3.27 5.71 13.59
C ILE A 16 4.25 6.81 13.98
N VAL A 17 5.52 6.45 14.02
CA VAL A 17 6.64 7.34 14.36
C VAL A 17 7.48 7.58 13.12
N PHE A 18 7.52 8.82 12.66
CA PHE A 18 8.24 9.21 11.45
C PHE A 18 8.88 10.60 11.60
N ASP A 19 9.89 10.87 10.78
CA ASP A 19 10.46 12.20 10.62
C ASP A 19 9.92 12.87 9.34
N THR A 20 10.06 14.20 9.23
CA THR A 20 9.54 14.95 8.08
C THR A 20 10.16 14.52 6.75
N ASN A 21 11.38 13.98 6.74
CA ASN A 21 11.98 13.50 5.48
C ASN A 21 11.21 12.30 4.93
N LYS A 22 10.64 11.44 5.79
CA LYS A 22 9.80 10.31 5.33
C LYS A 22 8.58 10.77 4.57
N PHE A 23 7.95 11.86 5.03
CA PHE A 23 6.84 12.48 4.32
C PHE A 23 7.28 13.06 2.97
N TRP A 24 8.35 13.84 2.93
CA TRP A 24 8.85 14.40 1.67
C TRP A 24 9.29 13.34 0.65
N GLN A 25 9.92 12.26 1.12
CA GLN A 25 10.25 11.11 0.26
C GLN A 25 8.99 10.47 -0.35
N LEU A 26 7.88 10.45 0.40
CA LEU A 26 6.60 9.93 -0.09
C LEU A 26 6.01 10.86 -1.16
N CYS A 27 6.07 12.17 -0.95
CA CYS A 27 5.69 13.19 -1.94
C CYS A 27 6.53 13.09 -3.22
N ASP A 28 7.86 12.97 -3.08
CA ASP A 28 8.78 12.78 -4.21
C ASP A 28 8.50 11.47 -4.98
N MET A 29 7.97 10.45 -4.30
CA MET A 29 7.56 9.22 -4.97
C MET A 29 6.25 9.39 -5.75
N ALA A 30 5.26 10.08 -5.16
CA ALA A 30 3.98 10.37 -5.81
C ALA A 30 4.14 11.26 -7.03
N ILE A 31 4.95 12.30 -6.92
CA ILE A 31 5.24 13.26 -7.98
C ILE A 31 6.74 13.16 -8.29
N PRO A 32 7.15 12.11 -9.03
CA PRO A 32 8.56 11.95 -9.34
C PRO A 32 9.03 13.05 -10.31
N THR A 33 10.34 13.27 -10.39
CA THR A 33 10.91 14.36 -11.20
C THR A 33 10.44 14.32 -12.66
N GLU A 34 10.27 13.14 -13.24
CA GLU A 34 9.76 12.95 -14.60
C GLU A 34 8.31 13.39 -14.81
N ALA A 35 7.52 13.51 -13.73
CA ALA A 35 6.16 14.04 -13.76
C ALA A 35 6.13 15.57 -13.73
N VAL A 36 7.25 16.25 -13.44
CA VAL A 36 7.31 17.72 -13.46
C VAL A 36 7.79 18.19 -14.84
N THR A 37 6.95 18.96 -15.52
CA THR A 37 7.27 19.55 -16.82
C THR A 37 8.24 20.73 -16.69
N GLU A 38 8.78 21.21 -17.81
CA GLU A 38 9.71 22.36 -17.82
C GLU A 38 9.09 23.65 -17.27
N ASP A 39 7.76 23.82 -17.39
CA ASP A 39 7.02 24.97 -16.86
C ASP A 39 6.57 24.81 -15.39
N GLY A 40 6.91 23.68 -14.77
CA GLY A 40 6.58 23.38 -13.37
C GLY A 40 5.17 22.83 -13.15
N SER A 41 4.42 22.52 -14.22
CA SER A 41 3.17 21.77 -14.11
C SER A 41 3.42 20.28 -13.91
N ILE A 42 2.38 19.56 -13.47
CA ILE A 42 2.44 18.12 -13.21
C ILE A 42 1.78 17.40 -14.40
N ASP A 43 2.51 16.45 -14.96
CA ASP A 43 2.02 15.45 -15.91
C ASP A 43 1.40 14.29 -15.12
N ASP A 44 0.09 14.35 -14.93
CA ASP A 44 -0.70 13.36 -14.16
C ASP A 44 -0.56 11.93 -14.68
N THR A 45 -0.10 11.74 -15.93
CA THR A 45 0.15 10.40 -16.51
C THR A 45 1.41 9.74 -15.97
N LYS A 46 2.27 10.51 -15.28
CA LYS A 46 3.53 10.05 -14.69
C LYS A 46 3.53 10.10 -13.16
N THR A 47 2.45 10.55 -12.53
CA THR A 47 2.31 10.46 -11.08
C THR A 47 2.06 9.01 -10.67
N LYS A 48 2.45 8.68 -9.45
CA LYS A 48 2.14 7.39 -8.83
C LYS A 48 0.94 7.58 -7.93
N LYS A 49 -0.20 7.03 -8.34
CA LYS A 49 -1.52 7.28 -7.72
C LYS A 49 -1.61 6.76 -6.28
N ILE A 50 -0.93 5.66 -5.96
CA ILE A 50 -0.91 5.05 -4.63
C ILE A 50 0.55 4.79 -4.24
N VAL A 51 1.01 5.43 -3.17
CA VAL A 51 2.40 5.37 -2.71
C VAL A 51 2.49 5.07 -1.22
N SER A 52 3.48 4.26 -0.84
CA SER A 52 3.72 3.85 0.54
C SER A 52 5.21 3.79 0.87
N GLY A 53 5.48 3.79 2.17
CA GLY A 53 6.73 3.31 2.74
C GLY A 53 6.52 1.90 3.28
N TRP A 54 7.13 1.62 4.42
CA TRP A 54 6.86 0.39 5.16
C TRP A 54 7.14 0.56 6.65
N TYR A 55 6.47 -0.26 7.44
CA TYR A 55 6.72 -0.44 8.86
C TYR A 55 6.77 -1.93 9.20
N CYS A 56 7.31 -2.28 10.36
CA CYS A 56 7.26 -3.66 10.85
C CYS A 56 5.84 -3.98 11.33
N THR A 57 5.36 -5.18 11.03
CA THR A 57 4.15 -5.71 11.66
C THR A 57 4.42 -6.06 13.12
N GLU A 58 3.40 -6.53 13.83
CA GLU A 58 3.47 -6.87 15.25
C GLU A 58 4.53 -7.94 15.57
N ASP A 59 4.92 -8.77 14.61
CA ASP A 59 5.94 -9.81 14.80
C ASP A 59 7.38 -9.26 14.85
N GLY A 60 7.58 -7.99 14.45
CA GLY A 60 8.88 -7.32 14.40
C GLY A 60 9.84 -7.82 13.31
N LYS A 61 9.37 -8.62 12.34
CA LYS A 61 10.15 -9.29 11.30
C LYS A 61 9.59 -9.11 9.90
N THR A 62 8.27 -9.22 9.76
CA THR A 62 7.56 -8.94 8.50
C THR A 62 7.23 -7.46 8.41
N THR A 63 7.04 -6.99 7.19
CA THR A 63 6.73 -5.59 6.89
C THR A 63 5.27 -5.41 6.50
N SER A 64 4.80 -4.18 6.48
CA SER A 64 3.45 -3.81 6.07
C SER A 64 3.17 -3.93 4.57
N VAL A 65 4.10 -4.47 3.78
CA VAL A 65 3.93 -4.67 2.33
C VAL A 65 4.13 -6.13 1.94
N ALA A 66 3.37 -6.60 0.96
CA ALA A 66 3.40 -8.01 0.55
C ALA A 66 3.17 -8.18 -0.96
N HIS A 67 3.51 -9.37 -1.43
CA HIS A 67 3.18 -9.85 -2.76
C HIS A 67 2.19 -11.02 -2.69
N TRP A 68 1.32 -11.12 -3.70
CA TRP A 68 0.46 -12.28 -3.88
C TRP A 68 1.30 -13.53 -4.14
N LEU A 69 0.83 -14.62 -3.55
CA LEU A 69 1.30 -15.95 -3.86
C LEU A 69 0.30 -16.60 -4.79
N ASP A 70 0.78 -17.49 -5.65
CA ASP A 70 -0.11 -18.43 -6.32
C ASP A 70 -0.79 -19.35 -5.27
N GLU A 71 -1.82 -20.07 -5.69
CA GLU A 71 -2.62 -20.89 -4.78
C GLU A 71 -1.78 -21.95 -4.04
N ASP A 72 -0.82 -22.56 -4.72
CA ASP A 72 0.03 -23.62 -4.15
C ASP A 72 0.96 -23.04 -3.08
N ASP A 73 1.54 -21.88 -3.33
CA ASP A 73 2.44 -21.21 -2.39
C ASP A 73 1.67 -20.54 -1.25
N PHE A 74 0.47 -19.99 -1.50
CA PHE A 74 -0.41 -19.48 -0.44
C PHE A 74 -0.77 -20.56 0.57
N ARG A 75 -1.12 -21.77 0.10
CA ARG A 75 -1.39 -22.92 0.96
C ARG A 75 -0.17 -23.35 1.77
N LYS A 76 1.00 -23.45 1.13
CA LYS A 76 2.26 -23.81 1.82
C LYS A 76 2.67 -22.77 2.85
N ASN A 77 2.34 -21.49 2.61
CA ASN A 77 2.63 -20.38 3.50
C ASN A 77 1.59 -20.19 4.62
N GLY A 78 0.70 -21.17 4.83
CA GLY A 78 -0.28 -21.15 5.91
C GLY A 78 -1.45 -20.19 5.69
N GLY A 79 -1.72 -19.79 4.44
CA GLY A 79 -2.81 -18.88 4.10
C GLY A 79 -2.50 -17.41 4.34
N VAL A 80 -1.23 -17.02 4.29
CA VAL A 80 -0.79 -15.62 4.48
C VAL A 80 -0.05 -15.15 3.24
N MET A 81 -0.28 -13.89 2.86
CA MET A 81 0.46 -13.23 1.78
C MET A 81 1.97 -13.25 2.03
N ASN A 82 2.76 -13.14 0.97
CA ASN A 82 4.22 -13.12 1.08
C ASN A 82 4.70 -11.72 1.47
N HIS A 83 4.60 -11.41 2.75
CA HIS A 83 5.12 -10.16 3.30
C HIS A 83 6.62 -10.06 3.06
N GLU A 84 7.05 -8.89 2.58
CA GLU A 84 8.46 -8.55 2.62
C GLU A 84 8.93 -8.61 4.08
N THR A 85 10.13 -9.12 4.29
CA THR A 85 10.81 -9.16 5.59
C THR A 85 11.78 -8.00 5.69
N ILE A 86 12.24 -7.68 6.91
CA ILE A 86 13.35 -6.72 7.11
C ILE A 86 14.56 -7.09 6.23
N GLU A 87 14.85 -8.39 6.07
CA GLU A 87 15.97 -8.83 5.26
C GLU A 87 15.72 -8.59 3.77
N SER A 88 14.59 -9.02 3.23
CA SER A 88 14.29 -8.93 1.80
C SER A 88 14.08 -7.48 1.35
N ILE A 89 13.38 -6.65 2.13
CA ILE A 89 13.17 -5.25 1.78
C ILE A 89 14.48 -4.44 1.81
N SER A 90 15.42 -4.80 2.70
CA SER A 90 16.72 -4.12 2.80
C SER A 90 17.60 -4.31 1.55
N LYS A 91 17.36 -5.38 0.77
CA LYS A 91 18.05 -5.67 -0.49
C LYS A 91 17.55 -4.77 -1.63
N ARG A 92 16.33 -4.22 -1.52
CA ARG A 92 15.75 -3.30 -2.51
C ARG A 92 16.31 -1.88 -2.30
N LYS A 93 16.56 -1.17 -3.41
CA LYS A 93 17.16 0.18 -3.40
C LYS A 93 16.34 1.22 -4.17
N LYS A 94 15.37 0.77 -4.95
CA LYS A 94 14.50 1.60 -5.79
C LYS A 94 13.04 1.30 -5.45
N PRO A 95 12.13 2.27 -5.66
CA PRO A 95 10.71 2.01 -5.61
C PRO A 95 10.31 0.79 -6.45
N PHE A 96 9.33 0.05 -5.97
CA PHE A 96 8.80 -1.15 -6.61
C PHE A 96 7.30 -1.27 -6.34
N THR A 97 6.60 -2.00 -7.19
CA THR A 97 5.18 -2.28 -6.99
C THR A 97 4.99 -3.42 -6.02
N VAL A 98 3.91 -3.36 -5.24
CA VAL A 98 3.48 -4.38 -4.28
C VAL A 98 2.00 -4.67 -4.50
N ASP A 99 1.55 -5.83 -4.05
CA ASP A 99 0.16 -6.23 -4.18
C ASP A 99 -0.68 -5.86 -2.94
N TYR A 100 0.02 -5.55 -1.85
CA TYR A 100 -0.56 -5.12 -0.59
C TYR A 100 0.35 -4.09 0.08
N ALA A 101 -0.27 -3.04 0.62
CA ALA A 101 0.35 -2.10 1.55
C ALA A 101 -0.66 -1.76 2.66
N GLY A 102 -0.23 -1.91 3.92
CA GLY A 102 -1.05 -1.54 5.07
C GLY A 102 -1.29 -0.03 5.17
N PHE A 103 -2.48 0.35 5.62
CA PHE A 103 -2.95 1.74 5.65
C PHE A 103 -2.33 2.61 6.74
N GLY A 104 -1.48 2.05 7.60
CA GLY A 104 -0.75 2.80 8.61
C GLY A 104 0.25 3.81 8.03
N TRP A 105 0.62 3.70 6.75
CA TRP A 105 1.40 4.72 6.05
C TRP A 105 1.21 4.61 4.53
N LEU A 106 0.12 5.18 4.01
CA LEU A 106 -0.26 5.08 2.60
C LEU A 106 -0.82 6.42 2.10
N MET A 107 -0.28 6.95 1.01
CA MET A 107 -0.77 8.17 0.39
C MET A 107 -1.44 7.86 -0.95
N ILE A 108 -2.64 8.40 -1.12
CA ILE A 108 -3.54 8.12 -2.24
C ILE A 108 -3.89 9.43 -2.93
N GLU A 109 -3.67 9.51 -4.24
CA GLU A 109 -4.03 10.66 -5.07
C GLU A 109 -5.56 10.75 -5.25
N LYS A 110 -6.06 11.98 -5.34
CA LYS A 110 -7.44 12.24 -5.78
C LYS A 110 -7.68 11.58 -7.14
N GLY A 111 -8.85 10.97 -7.29
CA GLY A 111 -9.21 10.18 -8.47
C GLY A 111 -9.18 8.69 -8.21
N VAL A 112 -8.40 8.17 -7.25
CA VAL A 112 -8.43 6.74 -6.90
C VAL A 112 -9.76 6.38 -6.24
N PHE A 113 -10.15 7.09 -5.18
CA PHE A 113 -11.43 6.84 -4.51
C PHE A 113 -12.65 7.18 -5.38
N GLU A 114 -12.48 8.10 -6.33
CA GLU A 114 -13.51 8.55 -7.26
C GLU A 114 -13.58 7.72 -8.54
N ASP A 115 -12.67 6.77 -8.75
CA ASP A 115 -12.68 5.90 -9.93
C ASP A 115 -13.96 5.06 -9.98
N GLU A 116 -14.52 4.88 -11.17
CA GLU A 116 -15.78 4.14 -11.35
C GLU A 116 -15.66 2.65 -10.95
N ASN A 117 -14.43 2.11 -10.93
CA ASN A 117 -14.13 0.76 -10.51
C ASN A 117 -13.85 0.67 -9.01
N MET A 118 -13.56 1.78 -8.33
CA MET A 118 -13.35 1.85 -6.88
C MET A 118 -14.66 2.13 -6.13
N LYS A 119 -15.54 1.12 -6.09
CA LYS A 119 -16.90 1.27 -5.56
C LYS A 119 -16.94 1.38 -4.04
N TYR A 120 -17.66 2.40 -3.55
CA TYR A 120 -17.97 2.51 -2.13
C TYR A 120 -18.87 1.35 -1.66
N PRO A 121 -18.65 0.76 -0.46
CA PRO A 121 -17.60 1.09 0.51
C PRO A 121 -16.21 0.55 0.12
N TRP A 122 -15.20 1.44 0.11
CA TRP A 122 -13.83 1.13 -0.32
C TRP A 122 -13.08 0.11 0.55
N PHE A 123 -13.61 -0.18 1.73
CA PHE A 123 -13.02 -1.02 2.77
C PHE A 123 -13.95 -2.19 3.14
N ALA A 124 -14.89 -2.55 2.26
CA ALA A 124 -15.75 -3.70 2.50
C ALA A 124 -14.90 -4.98 2.55
N PRO A 125 -15.08 -5.83 3.58
CA PRO A 125 -14.44 -7.14 3.63
C PRO A 125 -14.83 -7.97 2.40
N LYS A 126 -13.86 -8.68 1.84
CA LYS A 126 -14.05 -9.56 0.68
C LYS A 126 -13.76 -11.01 1.01
N MET A 127 -14.58 -11.89 0.45
CA MET A 127 -14.26 -13.31 0.32
C MET A 127 -13.32 -13.47 -0.88
N GLN A 128 -12.06 -13.81 -0.63
CA GLN A 128 -11.17 -14.26 -1.69
C GLN A 128 -11.38 -15.75 -1.91
N VAL A 129 -11.69 -16.12 -3.15
CA VAL A 129 -11.86 -17.51 -3.58
C VAL A 129 -10.73 -17.82 -4.56
N PHE A 130 -9.85 -18.74 -4.19
CA PHE A 130 -8.76 -19.18 -5.07
C PHE A 130 -9.30 -20.00 -6.25
N GLU A 131 -8.51 -20.17 -7.31
CA GLU A 131 -8.96 -20.78 -8.58
C GLU A 131 -9.63 -22.15 -8.40
N SER A 132 -9.15 -22.98 -7.48
CA SER A 132 -9.76 -24.29 -7.22
C SER A 132 -11.11 -24.23 -6.48
N GLY A 133 -11.50 -23.08 -5.94
CA GLY A 133 -12.67 -22.88 -5.08
C GLY A 133 -12.59 -23.53 -3.70
N SER A 134 -11.51 -24.28 -3.42
CA SER A 134 -11.35 -25.06 -2.18
C SER A 134 -10.65 -24.32 -1.05
N VAL A 135 -10.03 -23.17 -1.36
CA VAL A 135 -9.56 -22.21 -0.36
C VAL A 135 -10.40 -20.94 -0.49
N GLN A 136 -11.00 -20.55 0.63
CA GLN A 136 -11.75 -19.32 0.77
C GLN A 136 -11.23 -18.61 2.01
N ASP A 137 -10.81 -17.35 1.86
CA ASP A 137 -10.31 -16.55 2.97
C ASP A 137 -11.06 -15.22 3.03
N MET A 138 -11.33 -14.75 4.25
CA MET A 138 -11.91 -13.43 4.48
C MET A 138 -10.76 -12.45 4.61
N CYS A 139 -10.55 -11.66 3.57
CA CYS A 139 -9.50 -10.65 3.58
C CYS A 139 -9.90 -9.47 4.47
N GLY A 140 -8.92 -8.91 5.18
CA GLY A 140 -9.06 -7.66 5.92
C GLY A 140 -9.41 -6.48 4.99
N GLU A 141 -9.76 -5.36 5.59
CA GLU A 141 -10.17 -4.13 4.91
C GLU A 141 -9.08 -3.57 3.98
N ASP A 142 -7.82 -3.53 4.45
CA ASP A 142 -6.68 -3.04 3.68
C ASP A 142 -6.43 -3.91 2.44
N VAL A 143 -6.48 -5.24 2.61
CA VAL A 143 -6.32 -6.21 1.52
C VAL A 143 -7.44 -6.03 0.48
N SER A 144 -8.66 -5.82 0.95
CA SER A 144 -9.84 -5.64 0.08
C SER A 144 -9.70 -4.39 -0.80
N PHE A 145 -9.22 -3.28 -0.21
CA PHE A 145 -8.90 -2.06 -0.96
C PHE A 145 -7.80 -2.28 -1.98
N CYS A 146 -6.67 -2.90 -1.58
CA CYS A 146 -5.54 -3.11 -2.49
C CYS A 146 -5.95 -3.97 -3.70
N LEU A 147 -6.77 -5.00 -3.47
CA LEU A 147 -7.34 -5.81 -4.55
C LEU A 147 -8.22 -4.99 -5.50
N ASP A 148 -9.14 -4.18 -4.98
CA ASP A 148 -9.95 -3.29 -5.84
C ASP A 148 -9.10 -2.31 -6.63
N ALA A 149 -8.08 -1.72 -6.00
CA ALA A 149 -7.18 -0.78 -6.66
C ALA A 149 -6.44 -1.43 -7.83
N MET A 150 -5.94 -2.66 -7.65
CA MET A 150 -5.28 -3.41 -8.72
C MET A 150 -6.26 -3.83 -9.82
N ASP A 151 -7.46 -4.28 -9.47
CA ASP A 151 -8.51 -4.63 -10.43
C ASP A 151 -8.97 -3.40 -11.25
N ALA A 152 -8.93 -2.21 -10.66
CA ALA A 152 -9.14 -0.93 -11.33
C ALA A 152 -7.94 -0.45 -12.17
N GLY A 153 -6.81 -1.18 -12.15
CA GLY A 153 -5.61 -0.89 -12.93
C GLY A 153 -4.62 0.06 -12.26
N PHE A 154 -4.77 0.34 -10.96
CA PHE A 154 -3.80 1.12 -10.20
C PHE A 154 -2.66 0.25 -9.69
N GLU A 155 -1.44 0.78 -9.77
CA GLU A 155 -0.27 0.19 -9.13
C GLU A 155 -0.07 0.78 -7.73
N ILE A 156 0.27 -0.07 -6.77
CA ILE A 156 0.64 0.34 -5.41
C ILE A 156 2.16 0.34 -5.31
N TRP A 157 2.75 1.50 -5.08
CA TRP A 157 4.20 1.67 -5.05
C TRP A 157 4.73 1.74 -3.62
N CYS A 158 5.84 1.05 -3.34
CA CYS A 158 6.57 1.14 -2.08
C CYS A 158 8.01 1.65 -2.34
N ASP A 159 8.44 2.68 -1.59
CA ASP A 159 9.86 3.04 -1.51
C ASP A 159 10.52 2.29 -0.33
N PRO A 160 11.46 1.35 -0.57
CA PRO A 160 12.10 0.58 0.49
C PRO A 160 12.96 1.44 1.43
N ARG A 161 13.25 2.70 1.07
CA ARG A 161 14.02 3.65 1.88
C ARG A 161 13.14 4.40 2.90
N ILE A 162 11.82 4.38 2.71
CA ILE A 162 10.85 4.99 3.63
C ILE A 162 10.45 3.94 4.67
N ARG A 163 11.28 3.79 5.70
CA ARG A 163 10.91 3.03 6.90
C ARG A 163 10.36 3.98 7.96
N VAL A 164 9.15 3.72 8.44
CA VAL A 164 8.55 4.38 9.61
C VAL A 164 8.46 3.41 10.79
N GLY A 165 8.42 3.95 12.00
CA GLY A 165 8.19 3.19 13.23
C GLY A 165 6.69 2.96 13.45
N HIS A 166 6.34 1.86 14.11
CA HIS A 166 4.96 1.50 14.44
C HIS A 166 4.93 0.97 15.88
N GLU A 167 4.35 1.75 16.78
CA GLU A 167 4.37 1.45 18.21
C GLU A 167 3.24 0.49 18.58
N LYS A 168 3.59 -0.78 18.85
CA LYS A 168 2.64 -1.77 19.33
C LYS A 168 2.87 -2.11 20.80
N ASN A 169 1.84 -1.92 21.61
CA ASN A 169 1.84 -2.34 23.00
C ASN A 169 1.65 -3.86 23.07
N ARG A 170 2.64 -4.56 23.63
CA ARG A 170 2.54 -6.00 23.94
C ARG A 170 2.40 -6.21 25.43
N ILE A 171 1.34 -6.88 25.83
CA ILE A 171 1.22 -7.46 27.17
C ILE A 171 1.81 -8.87 27.07
N ILE A 172 2.92 -9.10 27.76
CA ILE A 172 3.63 -10.39 27.82
C ILE A 172 3.06 -11.25 28.94
#